data_AF-X1GIK1-F1
#
_entry.id   AF-X1GIK1-F1
#
_cell.length_a   1.000
_cell.length_b   1.000
_cell.length_c   1.000
_cell.angle_alpha   90.00
_cell.angle_beta   90.00
_cell.angle_gamma   90.00
#
_symmetry.space_group_name_H-M   'P 1'
#
loop_
_entity.id
_entity.type
_entity.pdbx_description
1 polymer ?
#
loop_
_entity_poly.entity_id
_entity_poly.type
_entity_poly.pdbx_seq_one_letter_code
_entity_poly.pdbx_strand_id
1 'polypeptide(L)'
;LAHRGNLLKEYLEKEWTQDKLGDIRLEYLIQDSIGTADAVKKCRENIDSEKFIVSMGDIVTNLPMKNIMQFHSEKKGISTISMKTVESHTSQYGVVLLDKNRKIYLFLEKPLPMELYVSGMAQRTDLFLHTNIINTGIYAFDTKILDILESHPLVDFGGDVFPYLLANNYDLYGFVEKYYASADKNLKDIIEQLGRELLLLESSDWQFLISTWTARDYSENRIAEHYEKFIRLYDMAVKYGKNEMVDEGEWEYLGMVKDSDSIFEKLDANAFKPFKYD
;
A
#
# COMPACT_ATOMS: atom_id res chain seq x y z
N LEU A 1 -10.83 0.34 13.96
CA LEU A 1 -9.96 1.44 14.46
C LEU A 1 -10.61 2.84 14.41
N ALA A 2 -11.66 3.07 13.62
CA ALA A 2 -12.33 4.37 13.48
C ALA A 2 -12.77 5.07 14.79
N HIS A 3 -12.97 4.33 15.89
CA HIS A 3 -13.44 4.89 17.17
C HIS A 3 -12.33 5.36 18.14
N ARG A 4 -11.04 5.22 17.78
CA ARG A 4 -9.90 5.57 18.66
C ARG A 4 -8.99 6.67 18.10
N GLY A 5 -9.52 7.57 17.27
CA GLY A 5 -8.73 8.66 16.68
C GLY A 5 -7.97 9.51 17.70
N ASN A 6 -8.58 9.81 18.85
CA ASN A 6 -7.92 10.56 19.93
C ASN A 6 -6.71 9.82 20.52
N LEU A 7 -6.85 8.52 20.78
CA LEU A 7 -5.76 7.71 21.33
C LEU A 7 -4.59 7.60 20.34
N LEU A 8 -4.89 7.45 19.04
CA LEU A 8 -3.87 7.41 18.01
C LEU A 8 -3.14 8.75 17.90
N LYS A 9 -3.88 9.86 17.95
CA LYS A 9 -3.30 11.21 17.96
C LYS A 9 -2.35 11.40 19.16
N GLU A 10 -2.79 11.06 20.37
CA GLU A 10 -1.96 11.16 21.59
C GLU A 10 -0.68 10.31 21.47
N TYR A 11 -0.79 9.10 20.92
CA TYR A 11 0.36 8.24 20.69
C TYR A 11 1.34 8.85 19.68
N LEU A 12 0.83 9.33 18.53
CA LEU A 12 1.66 9.91 17.47
C LEU A 12 2.33 11.21 17.92
N GLU A 13 1.64 12.09 18.65
CA GLU A 13 2.20 13.32 19.20
C GLU A 13 3.32 13.05 20.23
N LYS A 14 3.21 11.97 20.99
CA LYS A 14 4.24 11.55 21.95
C LYS A 14 5.46 10.95 21.26
N GLU A 15 5.24 10.09 20.26
CA GLU A 15 6.32 9.34 19.62
C GLU A 15 7.04 10.13 18.52
N TRP A 16 6.32 10.95 17.75
CA TRP A 16 6.85 11.69 16.60
C TRP A 16 6.98 13.18 16.91
N THR A 17 8.04 13.51 17.62
CA THR A 17 8.45 14.89 17.94
C THR A 17 9.05 15.61 16.73
N GLN A 18 9.01 16.95 16.73
CA GLN A 18 9.56 17.76 15.63
C GLN A 18 11.05 17.49 15.38
N ASP A 19 11.82 17.13 16.42
CA ASP A 19 13.25 16.80 16.25
C ASP A 19 13.44 15.52 15.41
N LYS A 20 12.57 14.52 15.57
CA LYS A 20 12.56 13.28 14.78
C LYS A 20 12.05 13.51 13.35
N LEU A 21 11.11 14.43 13.18
CA LEU A 21 10.46 14.73 11.89
C LEU A 21 11.27 15.69 11.02
N GLY A 22 12.19 16.47 11.60
CA GLY A 22 13.01 17.42 10.86
C GLY A 22 12.18 18.58 10.30
N ASP A 23 12.13 18.71 8.97
CA ASP A 23 11.36 19.71 8.24
C ASP A 23 9.90 19.30 7.96
N ILE A 24 9.51 18.09 8.34
CA ILE A 24 8.15 17.59 8.18
C ILE A 24 7.27 18.08 9.34
N ARG A 25 6.09 18.59 9.00
CA ARG A 25 5.02 18.89 9.96
C ARG A 25 3.92 17.85 9.82
N LEU A 26 3.56 17.21 10.93
CA LEU A 26 2.40 16.32 10.99
C LEU A 26 1.19 17.07 11.52
N GLU A 27 0.08 16.99 10.79
CA GLU A 27 -1.22 17.48 11.22
C GLU A 27 -2.21 16.31 11.31
N TYR A 28 -2.96 16.28 12.40
CA TYR A 28 -3.91 15.20 12.68
C TYR A 28 -5.33 15.74 12.60
N LEU A 29 -6.12 15.20 11.66
CA LEU A 29 -7.52 15.52 11.49
C LEU A 29 -8.37 14.33 11.94
N ILE A 30 -9.18 14.54 12.97
CA ILE A 30 -10.14 13.54 13.45
C ILE A 30 -11.50 13.93 12.90
N GLN A 31 -11.99 13.14 11.96
CA GLN A 31 -13.23 13.40 11.24
C GLN A 31 -13.96 12.10 10.95
N ASP A 32 -15.29 12.14 11.04
CA ASP A 32 -16.12 11.06 10.55
C ASP A 32 -16.23 11.18 9.04
N SER A 33 -15.62 10.26 8.30
CA SER A 33 -15.75 10.19 6.85
C SER A 33 -16.53 8.95 6.42
N ILE A 34 -17.32 9.10 5.36
CA ILE A 34 -18.14 8.02 4.80
C ILE A 34 -17.44 7.28 3.66
N GLY A 35 -16.24 7.70 3.26
CA GLY A 35 -15.48 7.07 2.19
C GLY A 35 -14.11 7.71 1.96
N THR A 36 -13.31 7.11 1.09
CA THR A 36 -11.92 7.51 0.87
C THR A 36 -11.78 8.89 0.24
N ALA A 37 -12.63 9.24 -0.72
CA ALA A 37 -12.62 10.55 -1.38
C ALA A 37 -13.24 11.64 -0.49
N ASP A 38 -14.26 11.29 0.29
CA ASP A 38 -14.87 12.19 1.27
C ASP A 38 -13.87 12.62 2.36
N ALA A 39 -12.96 11.72 2.76
CA ALA A 39 -11.92 12.04 3.73
C ALA A 39 -10.97 13.12 3.18
N VAL A 40 -10.51 12.98 1.94
CA VAL A 40 -9.63 13.97 1.27
C VAL A 40 -10.34 15.30 1.07
N LYS A 41 -11.61 15.28 0.67
CA LYS A 41 -12.44 16.49 0.54
C LYS A 41 -12.48 17.29 1.84
N LYS A 42 -12.63 16.63 2.98
CA LYS A 42 -12.64 17.28 4.30
C LYS A 42 -11.30 17.87 4.72
N CYS A 43 -10.19 17.36 4.15
CA CYS A 43 -8.85 17.90 4.37
C CYS A 43 -8.50 19.09 3.46
N ARG A 44 -9.44 19.59 2.63
CA ARG A 44 -9.19 20.65 1.64
C ARG A 44 -8.47 21.87 2.21
N GLU A 45 -8.91 22.37 3.36
CA GLU A 45 -8.36 23.58 3.98
C GLU A 45 -6.92 23.40 4.49
N ASN A 46 -6.44 22.15 4.61
CA ASN A 46 -5.08 21.82 5.03
C ASN A 46 -4.13 21.58 3.84
N ILE A 47 -4.62 21.62 2.60
CA ILE A 47 -3.81 21.42 1.40
C ILE A 47 -3.41 22.81 0.85
N ASP A 48 -2.15 23.18 1.06
CA ASP A 48 -1.60 24.50 0.74
C ASP A 48 -0.78 24.56 -0.56
N SER A 49 -0.70 23.43 -1.28
CA SER A 49 0.06 23.28 -2.52
C SER A 49 -0.86 23.09 -3.72
N GLU A 50 -0.39 23.41 -4.93
CA GLU A 50 -1.15 23.18 -6.17
C GLU A 50 -1.35 21.69 -6.45
N LYS A 51 -0.39 20.86 -6.02
CA LYS A 51 -0.36 19.41 -6.26
C LYS A 51 -0.02 18.67 -5.00
N PHE A 52 -0.71 17.56 -4.76
CA PHE A 52 -0.54 16.78 -3.55
C PHE A 52 -0.62 15.28 -3.83
N ILE A 53 -0.13 14.48 -2.88
CA ILE A 53 -0.19 13.03 -2.92
C ILE A 53 -1.17 12.56 -1.86
N VAL A 54 -2.01 11.60 -2.23
CA VAL A 54 -2.87 10.85 -1.33
C VAL A 54 -2.34 9.43 -1.25
N SER A 55 -2.11 8.95 -0.02
CA SER A 55 -1.82 7.55 0.28
C SER A 55 -2.97 7.01 1.12
N MET A 56 -3.61 5.93 0.68
CA MET A 56 -4.70 5.28 1.41
C MET A 56 -4.16 4.44 2.57
N GLY A 57 -4.45 4.83 3.80
CA GLY A 57 -4.16 4.00 4.98
C GLY A 57 -2.69 3.59 5.10
N ASP A 58 -2.46 2.39 5.64
CA ASP A 58 -1.14 1.86 5.96
C ASP A 58 -0.54 1.16 4.73
N ILE A 59 0.10 1.94 3.85
CA ILE A 59 0.80 1.41 2.68
C ILE A 59 2.30 1.39 2.95
N VAL A 60 2.86 0.18 3.01
CA VAL A 60 4.31 -0.03 2.95
C VAL A 60 4.73 -0.02 1.47
N THR A 61 5.40 1.04 1.07
CA THR A 61 5.92 1.21 -0.29
C THR A 61 7.28 1.88 -0.24
N ASN A 62 8.06 1.73 -1.29
CA ASN A 62 9.21 2.59 -1.55
C ASN A 62 9.09 3.31 -2.90
N LEU A 63 7.87 3.43 -3.43
CA LEU A 63 7.55 4.34 -4.52
C LEU A 63 8.12 5.72 -4.15
N PRO A 64 9.15 6.24 -4.82
CA PRO A 64 9.69 7.55 -4.63
C PRO A 64 8.64 8.52 -5.16
N MET A 65 8.04 9.16 -4.19
CA MET A 65 7.00 10.17 -4.34
C MET A 65 7.40 11.29 -5.32
N LYS A 66 8.70 11.56 -5.44
CA LYS A 66 9.25 12.52 -6.41
C LYS A 66 8.95 12.13 -7.85
N ASN A 67 9.08 10.86 -8.21
CA ASN A 67 9.00 10.43 -9.61
C ASN A 67 7.54 10.35 -10.07
N ILE A 68 6.63 9.88 -9.21
CA ILE A 68 5.18 9.98 -9.50
C ILE A 68 4.71 11.43 -9.61
N MET A 69 5.20 12.33 -8.75
CA MET A 69 4.84 13.76 -8.81
C MET A 69 5.42 14.44 -10.06
N GLN A 70 6.65 14.10 -10.45
CA GLN A 70 7.24 14.59 -11.70
C GLN A 70 6.43 14.10 -12.91
N PHE A 71 6.14 12.81 -12.98
CA PHE A 71 5.31 12.24 -14.04
C PHE A 71 3.94 12.90 -14.11
N HIS A 72 3.29 13.11 -12.96
CA HIS A 72 1.99 13.79 -12.87
C HIS A 72 2.08 15.21 -13.46
N SER A 73 3.11 15.97 -13.07
CA SER A 73 3.37 17.33 -13.55
C SER A 73 3.64 17.39 -15.06
N GLU A 74 4.33 16.39 -15.62
CA GLU A 74 4.61 16.30 -17.04
C GLU A 74 3.36 15.98 -17.87
N LYS A 75 2.50 15.10 -17.36
CA LYS A 75 1.28 14.65 -18.05
C LYS A 75 0.14 15.67 -18.02
N LYS A 76 0.12 16.56 -17.02
CA LYS A 76 -0.90 17.62 -16.86
C LYS A 76 -2.34 17.10 -16.81
N GLY A 77 -2.52 15.87 -16.34
CA GLY A 77 -3.84 15.30 -16.05
C GLY A 77 -4.33 15.70 -14.67
N ILE A 78 -5.63 15.57 -14.41
CA ILE A 78 -6.20 15.89 -13.10
C ILE A 78 -5.77 14.88 -12.02
N SER A 79 -5.43 13.66 -12.43
CA SER A 79 -5.01 12.60 -11.54
C SER A 79 -3.98 11.69 -12.18
N THR A 80 -3.04 11.22 -11.37
CA THR A 80 -2.15 10.12 -11.69
C THR A 80 -2.30 9.03 -10.63
N ILE A 81 -2.57 7.81 -11.07
CA ILE A 81 -2.79 6.65 -10.22
C ILE A 81 -1.55 5.76 -10.27
N SER A 82 -0.97 5.46 -9.11
CA SER A 82 0.10 4.48 -8.98
C SER A 82 -0.43 3.06 -9.21
N MET A 83 0.24 2.31 -10.09
CA MET A 83 -0.24 1.04 -10.60
C MET A 83 0.87 -0.01 -10.67
N LYS A 84 0.56 -1.26 -10.30
CA LYS A 84 1.48 -2.41 -10.38
C LYS A 84 0.96 -3.49 -11.31
N THR A 85 1.82 -4.09 -12.13
CA THR A 85 1.48 -5.33 -12.84
C THR A 85 1.76 -6.57 -11.97
N VAL A 86 0.85 -7.53 -11.97
CA VAL A 86 0.98 -8.82 -11.25
C VAL A 86 1.00 -9.98 -12.24
N GLU A 87 1.80 -11.01 -11.95
CA GLU A 87 1.99 -12.13 -12.88
C GLU A 87 0.92 -13.23 -12.75
N SER A 88 0.11 -13.26 -11.67
CA SER A 88 -0.82 -14.36 -11.41
C SER A 88 -2.19 -13.93 -10.87
N HIS A 89 -3.25 -14.58 -11.38
CA HIS A 89 -4.68 -14.53 -11.00
C HIS A 89 -5.43 -13.21 -11.29
N THR A 90 -5.99 -13.09 -12.51
CA THR A 90 -6.73 -11.91 -12.99
C THR A 90 -8.08 -11.65 -12.33
N SER A 91 -8.68 -12.63 -11.64
CA SER A 91 -10.09 -12.55 -11.20
C SER A 91 -10.32 -11.74 -9.91
N GLN A 92 -9.26 -11.26 -9.25
CA GLN A 92 -9.36 -10.50 -7.99
C GLN A 92 -8.91 -9.04 -8.14
N TYR A 93 -8.48 -8.62 -9.33
CA TYR A 93 -7.84 -7.32 -9.56
C TYR A 93 -8.68 -6.41 -10.46
N GLY A 94 -8.37 -5.10 -10.42
CA GLY A 94 -8.99 -4.12 -11.28
C GLY A 94 -8.61 -4.28 -12.74
N VAL A 95 -9.43 -3.75 -13.64
CA VAL A 95 -9.16 -3.67 -15.08
C VAL A 95 -8.85 -2.23 -15.44
N VAL A 96 -7.73 -2.02 -16.11
CA VAL A 96 -7.33 -0.70 -16.61
C VAL A 96 -6.98 -0.78 -18.08
N LEU A 97 -7.56 0.11 -18.89
CA LEU A 97 -7.20 0.29 -20.29
C LEU A 97 -6.31 1.53 -20.42
N LEU A 98 -5.07 1.32 -20.86
CA LEU A 98 -4.07 2.38 -21.01
C LEU A 98 -3.65 2.53 -22.47
N ASP A 99 -3.39 3.75 -22.93
CA ASP A 99 -2.66 3.95 -24.20
C ASP A 99 -1.14 3.89 -24.00
N LYS A 100 -0.39 4.03 -25.09
CA LYS A 100 1.08 4.14 -25.09
C LYS A 100 1.64 5.32 -24.27
N ASN A 101 0.83 6.36 -24.06
CA ASN A 101 1.20 7.53 -23.26
C ASN A 101 0.82 7.39 -21.79
N ARG A 102 0.32 6.20 -21.38
CA ARG A 102 -0.20 5.90 -20.04
C ARG A 102 -1.49 6.64 -19.69
N LYS A 103 -2.23 7.19 -20.66
CA LYS A 103 -3.55 7.76 -20.42
C LYS A 103 -4.55 6.64 -20.17
N ILE A 104 -5.38 6.79 -19.14
CA ILE A 104 -6.41 5.83 -18.76
C ILE A 104 -7.68 6.12 -19.55
N TYR A 105 -8.23 5.09 -20.17
CA TYR A 105 -9.50 5.12 -20.91
C TYR A 105 -10.61 4.32 -20.23
N LEU A 106 -10.24 3.36 -19.40
CA LEU A 106 -11.15 2.55 -18.60
C LEU A 106 -10.48 2.25 -17.27
N PHE A 107 -11.22 2.40 -16.19
CA PHE A 107 -10.83 1.97 -14.85
C PHE A 107 -12.02 1.25 -14.22
N LEU A 108 -11.83 -0.01 -13.84
CA LEU A 108 -12.83 -0.81 -13.15
C LEU A 108 -12.18 -1.44 -11.92
N GLU A 109 -12.68 -1.13 -10.73
CA GLU A 109 -12.24 -1.78 -9.50
C GLU A 109 -13.08 -3.03 -9.23
N LYS A 110 -12.43 -4.21 -9.16
CA LYS A 110 -13.07 -5.51 -8.93
C LYS A 110 -14.29 -5.74 -9.85
N PRO A 111 -14.10 -5.74 -11.18
CA PRO A 111 -15.20 -5.84 -12.12
C PRO A 111 -15.95 -7.17 -12.01
N LEU A 112 -17.25 -7.13 -12.28
CA LEU A 112 -18.06 -8.32 -12.47
C LEU A 112 -17.58 -9.10 -13.72
N PRO A 113 -17.81 -10.42 -13.79
CA PRO A 113 -17.38 -11.24 -14.93
C PRO A 113 -17.83 -10.71 -16.30
N MET A 114 -19.02 -10.09 -16.38
CA MET A 114 -19.51 -9.49 -17.63
C MET A 114 -18.76 -8.21 -18.02
N GLU A 115 -18.36 -7.38 -17.06
CA GLU A 115 -17.57 -6.17 -17.33
C GLU A 115 -16.17 -6.54 -17.83
N LEU A 116 -15.59 -7.62 -17.30
CA LEU A 116 -14.36 -8.20 -17.83
C LEU A 116 -14.51 -8.69 -19.28
N TYR A 117 -15.64 -9.33 -19.60
CA TYR A 117 -15.93 -9.77 -20.97
C TYR A 117 -16.07 -8.60 -21.95
N VAL A 118 -16.84 -7.57 -21.59
CA VAL A 118 -17.06 -6.39 -22.44
C VAL A 118 -15.78 -5.57 -22.61
N SER A 119 -14.98 -5.40 -21.56
CA SER A 119 -13.68 -4.71 -21.64
C SER A 119 -12.68 -5.42 -22.56
N GLY A 120 -12.72 -6.75 -22.65
CA GLY A 120 -11.98 -7.53 -23.64
C GLY A 120 -12.27 -7.15 -25.09
N MET A 121 -13.50 -6.72 -25.39
CA MET A 121 -13.92 -6.29 -26.73
C MET A 121 -13.50 -4.85 -27.06
N ALA A 122 -13.15 -4.04 -26.05
CA ALA A 122 -12.71 -2.66 -26.24
C ALA A 122 -11.26 -2.53 -26.72
N GLN A 123 -10.56 -3.64 -26.96
CA GLN A 123 -9.19 -3.64 -27.48
C GLN A 123 -9.12 -2.98 -28.87
N ARG A 124 -8.36 -1.89 -28.95
CA ARG A 124 -7.91 -1.25 -30.19
C ARG A 124 -6.41 -1.42 -30.33
N THR A 125 -5.88 -1.28 -31.55
CA THR A 125 -4.45 -1.48 -31.85
C THR A 125 -3.50 -0.58 -31.05
N ASP A 126 -4.00 0.52 -30.49
CA ASP A 126 -3.26 1.53 -29.72
C ASP A 126 -3.58 1.54 -28.21
N LEU A 127 -4.49 0.67 -27.75
CA LEU A 127 -4.91 0.56 -26.36
C LEU A 127 -4.52 -0.79 -25.77
N PHE A 128 -3.74 -0.77 -24.70
CA PHE A 128 -3.30 -1.95 -23.96
C PHE A 128 -4.28 -2.23 -22.82
N LEU A 129 -5.05 -3.31 -22.96
CA LEU A 129 -5.91 -3.81 -21.90
C LEU A 129 -5.06 -4.55 -20.88
N HIS A 130 -5.00 -4.03 -19.66
CA HIS A 130 -4.31 -4.67 -18.56
C HIS A 130 -5.33 -5.22 -17.56
N THR A 131 -5.45 -6.55 -17.54
CA THR A 131 -6.32 -7.30 -16.60
C THR A 131 -5.57 -7.76 -15.35
N ASN A 132 -4.32 -7.36 -15.21
CA ASN A 132 -3.42 -7.73 -14.14
C ASN A 132 -2.73 -6.49 -13.55
N ILE A 133 -3.41 -5.34 -13.56
CA ILE A 133 -2.93 -4.13 -12.90
C ILE A 133 -3.67 -3.93 -11.58
N ILE A 134 -2.93 -3.71 -10.51
CA ILE A 134 -3.45 -3.35 -9.21
C ILE A 134 -3.26 -1.86 -8.98
N ASN A 135 -4.33 -1.19 -8.57
CA ASN A 135 -4.29 0.12 -7.94
C ASN A 135 -3.55 0.01 -6.60
N THR A 136 -2.46 0.75 -6.41
CA THR A 136 -1.65 0.64 -5.18
C THR A 136 -2.16 1.51 -4.03
N GLY A 137 -3.27 2.24 -4.20
CA GLY A 137 -3.80 3.15 -3.18
C GLY A 137 -3.02 4.46 -3.03
N ILE A 138 -2.16 4.79 -3.99
CA ILE A 138 -1.38 6.04 -4.00
C ILE A 138 -1.72 6.83 -5.26
N TYR A 139 -2.03 8.11 -5.07
CA TYR A 139 -2.49 8.99 -6.14
C TYR A 139 -1.80 10.34 -6.04
N ALA A 140 -1.48 10.93 -7.19
CA ALA A 140 -1.10 12.34 -7.29
C ALA A 140 -2.24 13.12 -7.95
N PHE A 141 -2.53 14.30 -7.43
CA PHE A 141 -3.62 15.16 -7.88
C PHE A 141 -3.20 16.62 -7.99
N ASP A 142 -3.84 17.32 -8.93
CA ASP A 142 -3.99 18.77 -8.89
C ASP A 142 -5.13 19.13 -7.91
N THR A 143 -5.04 20.25 -7.19
CA THR A 143 -6.08 20.72 -6.26
C THR A 143 -7.45 20.94 -6.89
N LYS A 144 -7.53 21.09 -8.21
CA LYS A 144 -8.80 21.09 -8.97
C LYS A 144 -9.67 19.87 -8.70
N ILE A 145 -9.09 18.74 -8.29
CA ILE A 145 -9.87 17.58 -7.87
C ILE A 145 -10.80 17.90 -6.69
N LEU A 146 -10.36 18.77 -5.76
CA LEU A 146 -11.12 19.11 -4.56
C LEU A 146 -12.41 19.85 -4.92
N ASP A 147 -12.40 20.69 -5.97
CA ASP A 147 -13.59 21.37 -6.48
C ASP A 147 -14.62 20.37 -7.04
N ILE A 148 -14.14 19.30 -7.69
CA ILE A 148 -14.99 18.23 -8.22
C ILE A 148 -15.62 17.43 -7.08
N LEU A 149 -14.82 17.06 -6.08
CA LEU A 149 -15.28 16.31 -4.90
C LEU A 149 -16.30 17.11 -4.07
N GLU A 150 -16.21 18.43 -4.08
CA GLU A 150 -17.17 19.31 -3.39
C GLU A 150 -18.48 19.46 -4.18
N SER A 151 -18.38 19.52 -5.51
CA SER A 151 -19.54 19.72 -6.39
C SER A 151 -20.37 18.45 -6.60
N HIS A 152 -19.86 17.28 -6.22
CA HIS A 152 -20.49 15.98 -6.50
C HIS A 152 -20.44 15.04 -5.28
N PRO A 153 -21.44 14.17 -5.09
CA PRO A 153 -21.48 13.23 -3.97
C PRO A 153 -20.60 11.99 -4.19
N LEU A 154 -19.31 12.21 -4.51
CA LEU A 154 -18.34 11.13 -4.74
C LEU A 154 -17.70 10.76 -3.40
N VAL A 155 -17.82 9.49 -2.98
CA VAL A 155 -17.37 9.04 -1.66
C VAL A 155 -16.18 8.10 -1.72
N ASP A 156 -16.03 7.32 -2.79
CA ASP A 156 -14.90 6.41 -2.99
C ASP A 156 -14.08 6.73 -4.25
N PHE A 157 -12.75 6.67 -4.15
CA PHE A 157 -11.88 6.99 -5.27
C PHE A 157 -12.04 6.02 -6.46
N GLY A 158 -12.04 4.71 -6.20
CA GLY A 158 -12.06 3.71 -7.26
C GLY A 158 -13.47 3.37 -7.75
N GLY A 159 -14.45 3.41 -6.84
CA GLY A 159 -15.87 3.21 -7.16
C GLY A 159 -16.55 4.41 -7.80
N ASP A 160 -16.24 5.64 -7.37
CA ASP A 160 -16.96 6.83 -7.82
C ASP A 160 -16.07 7.81 -8.60
N VAL A 161 -14.93 8.22 -8.01
CA VAL A 161 -14.15 9.35 -8.54
C VAL A 161 -13.53 9.05 -9.89
N PHE A 162 -12.75 7.97 -10.03
CA PHE A 162 -12.10 7.67 -11.30
C PHE A 162 -13.11 7.36 -12.42
N PRO A 163 -14.18 6.56 -12.19
CA PRO A 163 -15.25 6.39 -13.18
C PRO A 163 -15.92 7.71 -13.58
N TYR A 164 -16.24 8.58 -12.61
CA TYR A 164 -16.82 9.90 -12.88
C TYR A 164 -15.89 10.77 -13.73
N LEU A 165 -14.60 10.84 -13.37
CA LEU A 165 -13.62 11.65 -14.10
C LEU A 165 -13.49 11.19 -15.56
N LEU A 166 -13.41 9.87 -15.78
CA LEU A 166 -13.35 9.30 -17.14
C LEU A 166 -14.64 9.59 -17.93
N ALA A 167 -15.81 9.42 -17.32
CA ALA A 167 -17.10 9.70 -17.96
C ALA A 167 -17.28 11.18 -18.35
N ASN A 168 -16.60 12.09 -17.66
CA ASN A 168 -16.64 13.54 -17.91
C ASN A 168 -15.42 14.05 -18.70
N ASN A 169 -14.69 13.16 -19.39
CA ASN A 169 -13.54 13.49 -20.25
C ASN A 169 -12.37 14.19 -19.53
N TYR A 170 -12.19 13.96 -18.22
CA TYR A 170 -10.96 14.35 -17.56
C TYR A 170 -9.81 13.41 -17.93
N ASP A 171 -8.61 13.96 -17.98
CA ASP A 171 -7.40 13.18 -18.26
C ASP A 171 -6.85 12.56 -16.98
N LEU A 172 -6.83 11.23 -16.93
CA LEU A 172 -6.18 10.44 -15.90
C LEU A 172 -5.02 9.64 -16.49
N TYR A 173 -3.96 9.45 -15.71
CA TYR A 173 -2.77 8.72 -16.15
C TYR A 173 -2.38 7.61 -15.16
N GLY A 174 -1.92 6.48 -15.69
CA GLY A 174 -1.39 5.37 -14.90
C GLY A 174 0.12 5.44 -14.77
N PHE A 175 0.63 5.61 -13.56
CA PHE A 175 2.05 5.48 -13.29
C PHE A 175 2.38 4.00 -13.04
N VAL A 176 2.80 3.31 -14.11
CA VAL A 176 3.11 1.88 -14.10
C VAL A 176 4.61 1.68 -14.19
N GLU A 177 5.21 1.19 -13.12
CA GLU A 177 6.62 0.84 -13.10
C GLU A 177 6.86 -0.53 -12.47
N LYS A 178 8.02 -1.11 -12.75
CA LYS A 178 8.50 -2.32 -12.11
C LYS A 178 9.51 -1.89 -11.09
N TYR A 179 9.15 -2.08 -9.85
CA TYR A 179 10.11 -1.97 -8.80
C TYR A 179 9.77 -3.17 -7.94
N TYR A 180 10.58 -4.25 -7.94
CA TYR A 180 10.48 -5.46 -7.09
C TYR A 180 11.07 -6.76 -7.66
N ALA A 181 12.40 -6.90 -7.73
CA ALA A 181 13.00 -8.22 -7.96
C ALA A 181 14.37 -8.35 -7.27
N SER A 182 14.48 -9.28 -6.31
CA SER A 182 15.76 -9.84 -5.87
C SER A 182 15.76 -11.31 -6.29
N ALA A 183 16.85 -11.76 -6.92
CA ALA A 183 17.09 -13.16 -7.29
C ALA A 183 17.85 -13.94 -6.20
N ASP A 184 18.19 -13.28 -5.09
CA ASP A 184 18.95 -13.87 -3.99
C ASP A 184 18.04 -14.74 -3.10
N LYS A 185 18.32 -16.05 -3.11
CA LYS A 185 17.56 -17.05 -2.36
C LYS A 185 17.69 -16.86 -0.85
N ASN A 186 18.87 -16.48 -0.34
CA ASN A 186 19.09 -16.35 1.10
C ASN A 186 18.34 -15.14 1.66
N LEU A 187 18.39 -14.01 0.96
CA LEU A 187 17.59 -12.84 1.34
C LEU A 187 16.09 -13.12 1.26
N LYS A 188 15.66 -13.89 0.25
CA LYS A 188 14.26 -14.30 0.12
C LYS A 188 13.81 -15.15 1.30
N ASP A 189 14.61 -16.13 1.72
CA ASP A 189 14.30 -16.99 2.86
C ASP A 189 14.18 -16.18 4.17
N ILE A 190 15.04 -15.18 4.39
CA ILE A 190 14.96 -14.30 5.57
C ILE A 190 13.65 -13.48 5.53
N ILE A 191 13.32 -12.87 4.38
CA ILE A 191 12.11 -12.04 4.23
C ILE A 191 10.83 -12.86 4.35
N GLU A 192 10.81 -14.08 3.79
CA GLU A 192 9.65 -14.97 3.94
C GLU A 192 9.39 -15.30 5.41
N GLN A 193 10.43 -15.64 6.18
CA GLN A 193 10.23 -15.92 7.60
C GLN A 193 9.84 -14.68 8.38
N LEU A 194 10.45 -13.53 8.09
CA LEU A 194 10.08 -12.25 8.68
C LEU A 194 8.60 -11.89 8.45
N GLY A 195 8.08 -12.16 7.24
CA GLY A 195 6.66 -11.98 6.92
C GLY A 195 5.74 -12.93 7.69
N ARG A 196 6.19 -14.16 8.01
CA ARG A 196 5.42 -15.10 8.86
C ARG A 196 5.30 -14.58 10.28
N GLU A 197 6.40 -14.10 10.87
CA GLU A 197 6.37 -13.55 12.23
C GLU A 197 5.46 -12.32 12.31
N LEU A 198 5.44 -11.48 11.27
CA LEU A 198 4.51 -10.34 11.20
C LEU A 198 3.05 -10.79 11.18
N LEU A 199 2.70 -11.78 10.35
CA LEU A 199 1.33 -12.31 10.29
C LEU A 199 0.90 -13.00 11.59
N LEU A 200 1.84 -13.66 12.27
CA LEU A 200 1.63 -14.25 13.59
C LEU A 200 1.35 -13.16 14.63
N LEU A 201 2.07 -12.04 14.61
CA LEU A 201 1.83 -10.88 15.47
C LEU A 201 0.46 -10.24 15.25
N GLU A 202 -0.04 -10.27 14.02
CA GLU A 202 -1.36 -9.75 13.66
C GLU A 202 -2.53 -10.70 14.00
N SER A 203 -2.24 -11.87 14.59
CA SER A 203 -3.26 -12.84 14.98
C SER A 203 -4.24 -12.24 16.00
N SER A 204 -5.50 -12.06 15.59
CA SER A 204 -6.55 -11.43 16.39
C SER A 204 -6.92 -12.20 17.65
N ASP A 205 -6.67 -13.52 17.68
CA ASP A 205 -7.03 -14.39 18.79
C ASP A 205 -6.27 -14.02 20.07
N TRP A 206 -4.99 -13.63 19.96
CA TRP A 206 -4.21 -13.24 21.13
C TRP A 206 -4.65 -11.88 21.69
N GLN A 207 -4.95 -10.91 20.83
CA GLN A 207 -5.53 -9.63 21.26
C GLN A 207 -6.89 -9.83 21.95
N PHE A 208 -7.71 -10.76 21.45
CA PHE A 208 -8.98 -11.12 22.07
C PHE A 208 -8.79 -11.78 23.45
N LEU A 209 -7.87 -12.74 23.58
CA LEU A 209 -7.58 -13.42 24.85
C LEU A 209 -6.99 -12.47 25.91
N ILE A 210 -6.20 -11.48 25.49
CA ILE A 210 -5.68 -10.42 26.36
C ILE A 210 -6.82 -9.52 26.87
N SER A 211 -7.68 -9.05 25.96
CA SER A 211 -8.77 -8.13 26.31
C SER A 211 -9.89 -8.77 27.13
N THR A 212 -10.09 -10.09 26.98
CA THR A 212 -11.11 -10.86 27.72
C THR A 212 -10.58 -11.54 28.98
N TRP A 213 -9.27 -11.42 29.27
CA TRP A 213 -8.61 -12.00 30.45
C TRP A 213 -8.69 -13.54 30.57
N THR A 214 -9.01 -14.24 29.50
CA THR A 214 -9.21 -15.69 29.51
C THR A 214 -7.91 -16.49 29.45
N ALA A 215 -6.89 -15.97 28.74
CA ALA A 215 -5.54 -16.56 28.65
C ALA A 215 -4.48 -15.47 28.39
N ARG A 216 -4.50 -14.43 29.22
CA ARG A 216 -3.72 -13.20 29.02
C ARG A 216 -2.22 -13.45 29.01
N ASP A 217 -1.67 -14.08 30.04
CA ASP A 217 -0.23 -14.30 30.17
C ASP A 217 0.35 -15.13 29.02
N TYR A 218 -0.38 -16.15 28.58
CA TYR A 218 -0.02 -16.95 27.40
C TYR A 218 0.04 -16.08 26.13
N SER A 219 -0.96 -15.24 25.93
CA SER A 219 -1.09 -14.40 24.73
C SER A 219 -0.08 -13.26 24.71
N GLU A 220 0.21 -12.64 25.86
CA GLU A 220 1.26 -11.62 26.00
C GLU A 220 2.65 -12.21 25.71
N ASN A 221 2.95 -13.40 26.26
CA ASN A 221 4.21 -14.09 25.99
C ASN A 221 4.37 -14.44 24.50
N ARG A 222 3.31 -14.88 23.82
CA ARG A 222 3.35 -15.16 22.38
C ARG A 222 3.63 -13.91 21.57
N ILE A 223 2.96 -12.79 21.86
CA ILE A 223 3.22 -11.53 21.17
C ILE A 223 4.66 -11.09 21.39
N ALA A 224 5.17 -11.15 22.62
CA ALA A 224 6.55 -10.79 22.92
C ALA A 224 7.54 -11.70 22.17
N GLU A 225 7.31 -13.01 22.16
CA GLU A 225 8.17 -13.99 21.48
C GLU A 225 8.23 -13.76 19.97
N HIS A 226 7.08 -13.61 19.30
CA HIS A 226 7.05 -13.36 17.86
C HIS A 226 7.59 -11.96 17.51
N TYR A 227 7.43 -10.98 18.40
CA TYR A 227 8.01 -9.65 18.23
C TYR A 227 9.54 -9.70 18.29
N GLU A 228 10.12 -10.42 19.27
CA GLU A 228 11.56 -10.61 19.37
C GLU A 228 12.13 -11.35 18.15
N LYS A 229 11.44 -12.42 17.69
CA LYS A 229 11.79 -13.13 16.44
C LYS A 229 11.76 -12.20 15.23
N PHE A 230 10.70 -11.41 15.09
CA PHE A 230 10.55 -10.44 14.00
C PHE A 230 11.70 -9.43 13.98
N ILE A 231 12.01 -8.79 15.12
CA ILE A 231 13.08 -7.80 15.22
C ILE A 231 14.44 -8.42 14.91
N ARG A 232 14.72 -9.62 15.42
CA ARG A 232 15.99 -10.30 15.16
C ARG A 232 16.16 -10.71 13.69
N LEU A 233 15.09 -11.18 13.04
CA LEU A 233 15.09 -11.46 11.61
C LEU A 233 15.21 -10.17 10.77
N TYR A 234 14.61 -9.07 11.24
CA TYR A 234 14.73 -7.76 10.60
C TYR A 234 16.18 -7.26 10.63
N ASP A 235 16.84 -7.32 11.79
CA ASP A 235 18.24 -6.94 11.92
C ASP A 235 19.15 -7.82 11.04
N MET A 236 18.90 -9.13 10.99
CA MET A 236 19.59 -10.06 10.10
C MET A 236 19.38 -9.68 8.62
N ALA A 237 18.15 -9.35 8.20
CA ALA A 237 17.85 -8.93 6.83
C ALA A 237 18.56 -7.62 6.46
N VAL A 238 18.61 -6.65 7.38
CA VAL A 238 19.30 -5.36 7.19
C VAL A 238 20.81 -5.58 7.09
N LYS A 239 21.39 -6.38 7.99
CA LYS A 239 22.81 -6.73 8.02
C LYS A 239 23.23 -7.45 6.73
N TYR A 240 22.49 -8.48 6.33
CA TYR A 240 22.70 -9.21 5.08
C TYR A 240 22.59 -8.27 3.86
N GLY A 241 21.56 -7.42 3.83
CA GLY A 241 21.35 -6.45 2.76
C GLY A 241 22.44 -5.38 2.63
N LYS A 242 23.21 -5.12 3.69
CA LYS A 242 24.39 -4.23 3.70
C LYS A 242 25.70 -4.95 3.36
N ASN A 243 25.66 -6.24 3.00
CA ASN A 243 26.83 -7.11 2.83
C ASN A 243 27.71 -7.25 4.07
N GLU A 244 27.13 -7.05 5.26
CA GLU A 244 27.83 -7.35 6.51
C GLU A 244 27.82 -8.86 6.77
N MET A 245 28.82 -9.37 7.49
CA MET A 245 28.96 -10.81 7.75
C MET A 245 27.86 -11.29 8.69
N VAL A 246 26.89 -12.04 8.16
CA VAL A 246 25.94 -12.82 8.95
C VAL A 246 26.64 -14.09 9.42
N ASP A 247 26.77 -14.25 10.74
CA ASP A 247 27.51 -15.37 11.33
C ASP A 247 26.70 -16.67 11.32
N GLU A 248 27.37 -17.79 11.58
CA GLU A 248 26.76 -19.12 11.57
C GLU A 248 25.61 -19.23 12.58
N GLY A 249 25.70 -18.55 13.74
CA GLY A 249 24.66 -18.56 14.76
C GLY A 249 23.38 -17.82 14.33
N GLU A 250 23.49 -16.78 13.51
CA GLU A 250 22.32 -16.12 12.89
C GLU A 250 21.64 -17.03 11.85
N TRP A 251 22.40 -17.81 11.07
CA TRP A 251 21.84 -18.78 10.14
C TRP A 251 21.17 -19.97 10.83
N GLU A 252 21.79 -20.48 11.89
CA GLU A 252 21.19 -21.50 12.76
C GLU A 252 19.90 -20.99 13.39
N TYR A 253 19.88 -19.73 13.83
CA TYR A 253 18.68 -19.10 14.38
C TYR A 253 17.55 -19.01 13.35
N LEU A 254 17.84 -18.58 12.11
CA LEU A 254 16.84 -18.59 11.03
C LEU A 254 16.29 -20.00 10.79
N GLY A 255 17.15 -21.02 10.78
CA GLY A 255 16.73 -22.41 10.66
C GLY A 255 15.79 -22.84 11.79
N MET A 256 16.15 -22.53 13.03
CA MET A 256 15.35 -22.83 14.22
C MET A 256 13.96 -22.18 14.15
N VAL A 257 13.87 -20.89 13.76
CA VAL A 257 12.59 -20.18 13.63
C VAL A 257 11.74 -20.75 12.50
N LYS A 258 12.37 -21.14 11.38
CA LYS A 258 11.66 -21.82 10.27
C LYS A 258 11.07 -23.16 10.69
N ASP A 259 11.75 -23.90 11.57
CA ASP A 259 11.28 -25.18 12.09
C ASP A 259 10.16 -25.01 13.12
N SER A 260 10.22 -23.97 13.96
CA SER A 260 9.18 -23.70 14.96
C SER A 260 7.93 -23.06 14.38
N ASP A 261 8.10 -22.13 13.45
CA ASP A 261 7.05 -21.23 12.93
C ASP A 261 6.88 -21.39 11.42
N SER A 262 6.64 -22.64 11.00
CA SER A 262 6.53 -23.04 9.59
C SER A 262 5.12 -22.88 9.00
N ILE A 263 4.21 -22.20 9.70
CA ILE A 263 2.85 -21.98 9.19
C ILE A 263 2.90 -21.07 7.94
N PHE A 264 1.94 -21.23 7.03
CA PHE A 264 2.02 -20.62 5.69
C PHE A 264 3.26 -21.10 4.92
N GLU A 265 3.30 -22.41 4.64
CA GLU A 265 4.38 -23.11 3.94
C GLU A 265 4.73 -22.46 2.59
N LYS A 266 3.76 -21.78 1.96
CA LYS A 266 3.94 -20.93 0.78
C LYS A 266 3.56 -19.49 1.11
N LEU A 267 4.47 -18.75 1.74
CA LEU A 267 4.32 -17.30 1.89
C LEU A 267 4.94 -16.61 0.67
N ASP A 268 4.16 -15.85 -0.08
CA ASP A 268 4.72 -15.07 -1.20
C ASP A 268 5.41 -13.80 -0.65
N ALA A 269 6.73 -13.85 -0.49
CA ALA A 269 7.53 -12.69 -0.08
C ALA A 269 7.43 -11.49 -1.05
N ASN A 270 6.91 -11.66 -2.28
CA ASN A 270 6.64 -10.52 -3.16
C ASN A 270 5.49 -9.64 -2.64
N ALA A 271 4.69 -10.12 -1.69
CA ALA A 271 3.69 -9.32 -0.98
C ALA A 271 4.33 -8.23 -0.08
N PHE A 272 5.61 -8.39 0.32
CA PHE A 272 6.26 -7.58 1.37
C PHE A 272 7.54 -6.85 0.97
N LYS A 273 7.96 -6.97 -0.29
CA LYS A 273 9.26 -6.47 -0.76
C LYS A 273 9.23 -4.87 -0.59
N PRO A 274 10.34 -4.05 -0.67
CA PRO A 274 10.52 -2.64 -1.28
C PRO A 274 10.82 -2.44 -2.86
N PHE A 275 9.95 -1.76 -3.63
CA PHE A 275 9.77 -1.57 -5.09
C PHE A 275 11.10 -0.87 -5.62
N LYS A 276 12.12 -1.54 -6.20
CA LYS A 276 13.37 -0.90 -6.75
C LYS A 276 13.33 -0.22 -8.16
N TYR A 277 13.64 1.08 -8.27
CA TYR A 277 13.75 1.87 -9.52
C TYR A 277 14.86 1.37 -10.46
N ASP A 278 14.52 1.22 -11.75
CA ASP A 278 15.43 1.49 -12.88
C ASP A 278 15.16 2.91 -13.41
#